data_AF-A0A4T0V4U5-F1
#
_entry.id   AF-A0A4T0V4U5-F1
#
_cell.length_a   1.000
_cell.length_b   1.000
_cell.length_c   1.000
_cell.angle_alpha   90.00
_cell.angle_beta   90.00
_cell.angle_gamma   90.00
#
_symmetry.space_group_name_H-M   'P 1'
#
loop_
_entity.id
_entity.type
_entity.pdbx_description
1 polymer ?
#
loop_
_entity_poly.entity_id
_entity_poly.type
_entity_poly.pdbx_seq_one_letter_code
_entity_poly.pdbx_strand_id
1 'polypeptide(L)'
;MTGLDARPRDAPARRPATLLCAGAAIVVGALLVLYGAMLVHWTNEDPSGDPLVGIGYLLAGVAGIPGAVGLLLAAGGAALSRRTAGLVLAVLALATVLVPILLVAWLLIINV
;
A
#
# COMPACT_ATOMS: atom_id res chain seq x y z
N MET A 1 0.45 -53.38 11.17
CA MET A 1 -0.74 -52.53 11.00
C MET A 1 -0.29 -51.08 11.10
N THR A 2 -0.38 -50.37 9.96
CA THR A 2 -0.50 -48.90 9.80
C THR A 2 0.35 -48.04 10.75
N GLY A 3 1.52 -47.53 10.38
CA GLY A 3 1.69 -46.68 9.19
C GLY A 3 0.84 -45.41 9.29
N LEU A 4 0.73 -44.81 10.48
CA LEU A 4 0.10 -43.50 10.62
C LEU A 4 1.04 -42.45 10.06
N ASP A 5 0.76 -42.10 8.81
CA ASP A 5 1.11 -40.87 8.11
C ASP A 5 1.47 -39.70 9.05
N ALA A 6 2.75 -39.59 9.40
CA ALA A 6 3.34 -38.32 9.78
C ALA A 6 3.50 -37.48 8.51
N ARG A 7 2.38 -37.13 7.85
CA ARG A 7 2.41 -36.01 6.91
C ARG A 7 2.87 -34.82 7.73
N PRO A 8 3.92 -34.08 7.31
CA PRO A 8 4.14 -32.76 7.84
C PRO A 8 2.91 -31.92 7.45
N ARG A 9 1.90 -31.86 8.34
CA ARG A 9 0.88 -30.82 8.31
C ARG A 9 1.66 -29.51 8.50
N ASP A 10 1.48 -28.59 7.56
CA ASP A 10 1.88 -27.20 7.67
C ASP A 10 3.35 -26.86 7.36
N ALA A 11 3.87 -27.33 6.21
CA ALA A 11 4.89 -26.54 5.51
C ALA A 11 4.19 -25.26 5.01
N PRO A 12 4.57 -24.06 5.49
CA PRO A 12 3.61 -23.02 5.79
C PRO A 12 3.19 -22.28 4.52
N ALA A 13 1.90 -21.93 4.40
CA ALA A 13 1.27 -21.17 3.32
C ALA A 13 1.79 -19.72 3.13
N ARG A 14 3.06 -19.47 3.44
CA ARG A 14 3.71 -18.15 3.47
C ARG A 14 3.88 -17.55 2.08
N ARG A 15 4.17 -18.36 1.06
CA ARG A 15 4.29 -17.87 -0.33
C ARG A 15 2.97 -17.29 -0.87
N PRO A 16 1.84 -18.01 -0.86
CA PRO A 16 0.59 -17.45 -1.40
C PRO A 16 0.14 -16.23 -0.58
N ALA A 17 0.25 -16.26 0.76
CA ALA A 17 -0.12 -15.12 1.60
C ALA A 17 0.75 -13.88 1.34
N THR A 18 2.07 -14.04 1.17
CA THR A 18 2.98 -12.93 0.85
C THR A 18 2.67 -12.33 -0.52
N LEU A 19 2.41 -13.17 -1.52
CA LEU A 19 2.06 -12.71 -2.87
C LEU A 19 0.72 -11.97 -2.90
N LEU A 20 -0.29 -12.43 -2.14
CA LEU A 20 -1.56 -11.73 -2.01
C LEU A 20 -1.37 -10.36 -1.35
N CYS A 21 -0.64 -10.31 -0.23
CA CYS A 21 -0.37 -9.05 0.48
C CYS A 21 0.43 -8.06 -0.37
N ALA A 22 1.50 -8.54 -1.02
CA ALA A 22 2.31 -7.73 -1.91
C ALA A 22 1.52 -7.28 -3.14
N GLY A 23 0.71 -8.16 -3.73
CA GLY A 23 -0.15 -7.82 -4.86
C GLY A 23 -1.17 -6.73 -4.50
N ALA A 24 -1.87 -6.87 -3.37
CA ALA A 24 -2.80 -5.86 -2.88
C ALA A 24 -2.09 -4.52 -2.61
N ALA A 25 -0.94 -4.55 -1.94
CA ALA A 25 -0.15 -3.34 -1.68
C ALA A 25 0.35 -2.67 -2.97
N ILE A 26 0.73 -3.44 -4.00
CA ILE A 26 1.12 -2.90 -5.30
C ILE A 26 -0.05 -2.20 -5.98
N VAL A 27 -1.22 -2.86 -6.07
CA VAL A 27 -2.39 -2.29 -6.74
C VAL A 27 -2.82 -0.99 -6.05
N VAL A 28 -2.98 -1.03 -4.73
CA VAL A 28 -3.45 0.13 -3.97
C VAL A 28 -2.39 1.23 -3.92
N GLY A 29 -1.11 0.87 -3.77
CA GLY A 29 0.00 1.83 -3.84
C GLY A 29 0.11 2.53 -5.20
N ALA A 30 -0.09 1.80 -6.31
CA ALA A 30 -0.12 2.37 -7.65
C ALA A 30 -1.29 3.36 -7.83
N LEU A 31 -2.48 3.02 -7.32
CA LEU A 31 -3.62 3.94 -7.35
C LEU A 31 -3.36 5.21 -6.55
N LEU A 32 -2.71 5.12 -5.37
CA LEU A 32 -2.34 6.28 -4.56
C LEU A 32 -1.31 7.18 -5.25
N VAL A 33 -0.29 6.60 -5.89
CA VAL A 33 0.68 7.37 -6.68
C VAL A 33 0.00 8.06 -7.85
N LEU A 34 -0.86 7.35 -8.59
CA LEU A 34 -1.59 7.91 -9.71
C LEU A 34 -2.51 9.05 -9.26
N TYR A 35 -3.21 8.87 -8.14
CA TYR A 35 -4.05 9.90 -7.56
C TYR A 35 -3.24 11.14 -7.13
N GLY A 36 -2.10 10.94 -6.46
CA GLY A 36 -1.18 12.02 -6.11
C GLY A 36 -0.67 12.77 -7.36
N ALA A 37 -0.32 12.05 -8.42
CA ALA A 37 0.10 12.65 -9.69
C ALA A 37 -1.04 13.45 -10.36
N MET A 38 -2.28 12.94 -10.30
CA MET A 38 -3.46 13.65 -10.80
C MET A 38 -3.72 14.94 -10.02
N LEU A 39 -3.58 14.92 -8.69
CA LEU A 39 -3.68 16.12 -7.86
C LEU A 39 -2.62 17.16 -8.21
N VAL A 40 -1.36 16.76 -8.42
CA VAL A 40 -0.30 17.67 -8.89
C VAL A 40 -0.67 18.28 -10.24
N HIS A 41 -1.16 17.48 -11.18
CA HIS A 41 -1.55 17.95 -12.49
C HIS A 41 -2.66 19.00 -12.42
N TRP A 42 -3.75 18.73 -11.70
CA TRP A 42 -4.83 19.70 -11.51
C TRP A 42 -4.39 20.95 -10.77
N THR A 43 -3.51 20.80 -9.77
CA THR A 43 -2.94 21.93 -9.03
C THR A 43 -2.09 22.83 -9.94
N ASN A 44 -1.34 22.25 -10.88
CA ASN A 44 -0.53 23.01 -11.86
C ASN A 44 -1.38 23.74 -12.92
N GLU A 45 -2.59 23.25 -13.20
CA GLU A 45 -3.49 23.86 -14.19
C GLU A 45 -4.28 25.05 -13.63
N ASP A 46 -4.24 25.31 -12.32
CA ASP A 46 -4.93 26.43 -11.69
C ASP A 46 -4.06 27.71 -11.70
N PRO A 47 -4.44 28.76 -12.47
CA PRO A 47 -3.68 30.00 -12.58
C PRO A 47 -4.04 31.04 -11.50
N SER A 48 -4.94 30.73 -10.57
CA SER A 48 -5.53 31.68 -9.61
C SER A 48 -4.52 32.31 -8.64
N GLY A 49 -3.34 31.71 -8.45
CA GLY A 49 -2.36 32.16 -7.46
C GLY A 49 -2.84 32.05 -6.02
N ASP A 50 -3.93 31.32 -5.79
CA ASP A 50 -4.54 31.18 -4.47
C ASP A 50 -3.66 30.32 -3.53
N PRO A 51 -3.60 30.64 -2.24
CA PRO A 51 -2.86 29.85 -1.25
C PRO A 51 -3.40 28.41 -1.12
N LEU A 52 -4.62 28.15 -1.59
CA LEU A 52 -5.24 26.83 -1.69
C LEU A 52 -4.45 25.88 -2.62
N VAL A 53 -3.69 26.40 -3.59
CA VAL A 53 -2.81 25.61 -4.47
C VAL A 53 -1.76 24.85 -3.65
N GLY A 54 -1.25 25.45 -2.56
CA GLY A 54 -0.32 24.79 -1.64
C GLY A 54 -0.93 23.56 -0.95
N ILE A 55 -2.24 23.58 -0.69
CA ILE A 55 -2.97 22.45 -0.10
C ILE A 55 -3.10 21.31 -1.12
N GLY A 56 -3.26 21.62 -2.41
CA GLY A 56 -3.26 20.64 -3.50
C GLY A 56 -1.97 19.80 -3.53
N TYR A 57 -0.80 20.44 -3.44
CA TYR A 57 0.48 19.73 -3.37
C TYR A 57 0.67 18.95 -2.06
N LEU A 58 0.18 19.49 -0.93
CA LEU A 58 0.21 18.76 0.35
C LEU A 58 -0.62 17.48 0.29
N LEU A 59 -1.84 17.55 -0.25
CA LEU A 59 -2.69 16.38 -0.46
C LEU A 59 -2.05 15.39 -1.43
N ALA A 60 -1.45 15.89 -2.51
CA ALA A 60 -0.70 15.05 -3.43
C ALA A 60 0.47 14.32 -2.76
N GLY A 61 1.21 14.99 -1.86
CA GLY A 61 2.28 14.39 -1.08
C GLY A 61 1.78 13.33 -0.08
N VAL A 62 0.72 13.66 0.66
CA VAL A 62 0.11 12.75 1.66
C VAL A 62 -0.47 11.50 1.02
N ALA A 63 -0.99 11.59 -0.21
CA ALA A 63 -1.47 10.42 -0.96
C ALA A 63 -0.32 9.69 -1.69
N GLY A 64 0.50 10.43 -2.42
CA GLY A 64 1.49 9.88 -3.34
C GLY A 64 2.71 9.25 -2.65
N ILE A 65 3.24 9.88 -1.60
CA ILE A 65 4.46 9.39 -0.91
C ILE A 65 4.21 8.03 -0.24
N PRO A 66 3.13 7.83 0.54
CA PRO A 66 2.84 6.51 1.11
C PRO A 66 2.59 5.45 0.04
N GLY A 67 1.93 5.81 -1.08
CA GLY A 67 1.74 4.92 -2.22
C GLY A 67 3.07 4.45 -2.82
N ALA A 68 4.00 5.37 -3.04
CA ALA A 68 5.33 5.08 -3.60
C ALA A 68 6.17 4.22 -2.65
N VAL A 69 6.17 4.54 -1.35
CA VAL A 69 6.86 3.74 -0.33
C VAL A 69 6.25 2.34 -0.23
N GLY A 70 4.92 2.24 -0.23
CA GLY A 70 4.20 0.97 -0.25
C GLY A 70 4.55 0.10 -1.45
N LEU A 71 4.65 0.69 -2.64
CA LEU A 71 5.08 -0.01 -3.85
C LEU A 71 6.49 -0.60 -3.73
N LEU A 72 7.44 0.18 -3.24
CA LEU A 72 8.83 -0.27 -3.05
C LEU A 72 8.91 -1.42 -2.04
N LEU A 73 8.18 -1.30 -0.92
CA LEU A 73 8.12 -2.34 0.11
C LEU A 73 7.44 -3.60 -0.42
N ALA A 74 6.37 -3.47 -1.21
CA ALA A 74 5.66 -4.60 -1.78
C ALA A 74 6.49 -5.32 -2.85
N ALA A 75 7.20 -4.59 -3.70
CA ALA A 75 8.14 -5.14 -4.66
C ALA A 75 9.28 -5.91 -3.96
N GLY A 76 9.84 -5.33 -2.89
CA GLY A 76 10.82 -6.00 -2.04
C GLY A 76 10.26 -7.25 -1.34
N GLY A 77 9.03 -7.18 -0.83
CA GLY A 77 8.33 -8.30 -0.21
C GLY A 77 8.06 -9.45 -1.18
N ALA A 78 7.67 -9.13 -2.41
CA ALA A 78 7.49 -10.11 -3.48
C ALA A 78 8.82 -10.79 -3.86
N ALA A 79 9.91 -10.01 -4.00
CA ALA A 79 11.24 -10.53 -4.28
C ALA A 79 11.75 -11.45 -3.16
N LEU A 80 11.41 -11.15 -1.90
CA LEU A 80 11.80 -11.91 -0.71
C LEU A 80 10.75 -12.93 -0.26
N SER A 81 9.77 -13.28 -1.11
CA SER A 81 8.61 -14.15 -0.78
C SER A 81 8.95 -15.54 -0.23
N ARG A 82 10.21 -15.98 -0.36
CA ARG A 82 10.73 -17.24 0.21
C ARG A 82 11.21 -17.11 1.66
N ARG A 83 11.36 -15.89 2.17
CA ARG A 83 11.89 -15.57 3.50
C ARG A 83 10.82 -14.91 4.37
N THR A 84 10.92 -15.06 5.69
CA THR A 84 10.07 -14.35 6.67
C THR A 84 10.11 -12.84 6.48
N ALA A 85 11.26 -12.31 6.06
CA ALA A 85 11.42 -10.90 5.71
C ALA A 85 10.45 -10.44 4.59
N GLY A 86 10.11 -11.31 3.63
CA GLY A 86 9.18 -10.97 2.55
C GLY A 86 7.75 -10.74 3.05
N LEU A 87 7.30 -11.56 4.00
CA LEU A 87 5.98 -11.40 4.62
C LEU A 87 5.92 -10.11 5.45
N VAL A 88 6.96 -9.81 6.23
CA VAL A 88 7.04 -8.57 7.02
C VAL A 88 6.99 -7.35 6.10
N LEU A 89 7.76 -7.35 5.02
CA LEU A 89 7.75 -6.27 4.03
C LEU A 89 6.39 -6.12 3.35
N ALA A 90 5.71 -7.22 3.02
CA ALA A 90 4.37 -7.17 2.43
C ALA A 90 3.31 -6.60 3.38
N VAL A 91 3.39 -6.94 4.68
CA VAL A 91 2.50 -6.37 5.71
C VAL A 91 2.80 -4.88 5.92
N LEU A 92 4.07 -4.49 5.99
CA LEU A 92 4.46 -3.09 6.10
C LEU A 92 4.01 -2.29 4.88
N ALA A 93 4.13 -2.85 3.68
CA ALA A 93 3.62 -2.24 2.47
C ALA A 93 2.11 -1.99 2.54
N LEU A 94 1.34 -3.00 2.94
CA LEU A 94 -0.10 -2.89 3.17
C LEU A 94 -0.42 -1.81 4.20
N ALA A 95 0.25 -1.82 5.35
CA ALA A 95 0.03 -0.83 6.41
C ALA A 95 0.30 0.60 5.92
N THR A 96 1.41 0.83 5.23
CA THR A 96 1.80 2.14 4.70
C THR A 96 0.73 2.69 3.75
N VAL A 97 0.15 1.80 2.93
CA VAL A 97 -0.86 2.14 1.93
C VAL A 97 -2.26 2.30 2.54
N LEU A 98 -2.59 1.52 3.58
CA LEU A 98 -3.88 1.58 4.26
C LEU A 98 -4.03 2.78 5.19
N VAL A 99 -2.95 3.24 5.82
CA VAL A 99 -2.98 4.39 6.74
C VAL A 99 -3.63 5.65 6.13
N PRO A 100 -3.22 6.15 4.96
CA PRO A 100 -3.85 7.34 4.38
C PRO A 100 -5.32 7.10 4.03
N ILE A 101 -5.68 5.89 3.58
CA ILE A 101 -7.08 5.54 3.25
C ILE A 101 -7.94 5.55 4.51
N LEU A 102 -7.47 4.96 5.60
CA LEU A 102 -8.17 4.91 6.88
C LEU A 102 -8.32 6.31 7.49
N LEU A 103 -7.29 7.16 7.37
CA LEU A 103 -7.35 8.55 7.82
C LEU A 103 -8.45 9.31 7.08
N VAL A 104 -8.49 9.19 5.75
CA VAL A 104 -9.52 9.84 4.93
C VAL A 104 -10.92 9.30 5.27
N ALA A 105 -11.08 7.98 5.37
CA ALA A 105 -12.35 7.37 5.73
C ALA A 105 -12.84 7.83 7.12
N TRP A 106 -11.95 7.92 8.10
CA TRP A 106 -12.26 8.40 9.44
C TRP A 106 -12.67 9.88 9.45
N LEU A 107 -11.94 10.73 8.71
CA LEU A 107 -12.31 12.15 8.55
C LEU A 107 -13.69 12.29 7.91
N LEU A 108 -14.01 11.50 6.89
CA LEU A 108 -15.33 11.51 6.26
C LEU A 108 -16.44 11.10 7.24
N ILE A 109 -16.21 10.06 8.05
CA ILE A 109 -17.22 9.58 9.02
C ILE A 109 -17.53 10.62 10.10
N ILE A 110 -16.55 11.40 10.56
CA ILE A 110 -16.75 12.38 11.64
C ILE A 110 -17.40 13.68 11.13
N ASN A 111 -17.24 14.01 9.85
CA ASN A 111 -17.77 15.24 9.26
C ASN A 111 -19.13 15.06 8.56
N VAL A 112 -19.71 13.86 8.62
CA VAL A 112 -21.07 13.52 8.16
C VAL A 112 -21.99 13.40 9.36
#